data_AF-A0A950BXP0-F1
#
_entry.id   AF-A0A950BXP0-F1
#
_cell.length_a   1.000
_cell.length_b   1.000
_cell.length_c   1.000
_cell.angle_alpha   90.00
_cell.angle_beta   90.00
_cell.angle_gamma   90.00
#
_symmetry.space_group_name_H-M   'P 1'
#
loop_
_entity.id
_entity.type
_entity.pdbx_description
1 polymer ?
#
loop_
_entity_poly.entity_id
_entity_poly.type
_entity_poly.pdbx_seq_one_letter_code
_entity_poly.pdbx_strand_id
1 'polypeptide(L)'
;EQLVTSVASDAAFIFVEGQGSIIHPAFAAVTYGLMFGSAPDLLVLCHDVERKLIGDGEFDVPIPDLPALARLYETTLAPIKAAPCVAVALNTRVLSSAQAQAHIHQVQAQTGLPTDDVVRFGGGKLWHAINAASHRTGKRLAGTATHT
;
A
#
# COMPACT_ATOMS: atom_id res chain seq x y z
N GLU A 1 -16.84 -2.86 -4.23
CA GLU A 1 -17.31 -2.21 -5.47
C GLU A 1 -18.38 -1.16 -5.18
N GLN A 2 -19.60 -1.55 -4.78
CA GLN A 2 -20.73 -0.62 -4.61
C GLN A 2 -20.42 0.61 -3.74
N LEU A 3 -19.71 0.43 -2.63
CA LEU A 3 -19.32 1.55 -1.76
C LEU A 3 -18.35 2.52 -2.42
N VAL A 4 -17.44 2.02 -3.27
CA VAL A 4 -16.45 2.86 -3.98
C VAL A 4 -17.16 3.64 -5.09
N THR A 5 -18.02 2.97 -5.87
CA THR A 5 -18.74 3.62 -6.97
C THR A 5 -19.81 4.59 -6.49
N SER A 6 -20.38 4.39 -5.30
CA SER A 6 -21.39 5.31 -4.74
C SER A 6 -20.83 6.65 -4.24
N VAL A 7 -19.51 6.75 -4.00
CA VAL A 7 -18.86 7.97 -3.50
C VAL A 7 -17.91 8.61 -4.52
N ALA A 8 -17.61 7.91 -5.62
CA ALA A 8 -16.58 8.33 -6.59
C ALA A 8 -16.95 9.57 -7.42
N SER A 9 -18.21 9.93 -7.55
CA SER A 9 -18.61 11.09 -8.36
C SER A 9 -18.18 12.43 -7.76
N ASP A 10 -17.97 12.50 -6.45
CA ASP A 10 -17.81 13.77 -5.73
C ASP A 10 -16.43 13.93 -5.05
N ALA A 11 -15.54 12.93 -5.15
CA ALA A 11 -14.27 12.90 -4.45
C ALA A 11 -13.07 12.80 -5.39
N ALA A 12 -12.07 13.67 -5.20
CA ALA A 12 -10.80 13.59 -5.93
C ALA A 12 -9.92 12.40 -5.49
N PHE A 13 -10.09 11.93 -4.25
CA PHE A 13 -9.38 10.78 -3.68
C PHE A 13 -10.33 9.97 -2.81
N ILE A 14 -10.24 8.64 -2.91
CA ILE A 14 -10.89 7.70 -2.00
C ILE A 14 -9.78 6.88 -1.33
N PHE A 15 -9.70 6.96 -0.01
CA PHE A 15 -8.83 6.10 0.78
C PHE A 15 -9.64 4.89 1.23
N VAL A 16 -9.27 3.71 0.73
CA VAL A 16 -9.88 2.44 1.12
C VAL A 16 -9.05 1.86 2.26
N GLU A 17 -9.67 1.66 3.42
CA GLU A 17 -9.01 1.02 4.55
C GLU A 17 -8.65 -0.44 4.20
N GLY A 18 -7.37 -0.79 4.35
CA GLY A 18 -6.88 -2.15 4.11
C GLY A 18 -7.39 -3.14 5.16
N GLN A 19 -7.56 -4.40 4.76
CA GLN A 19 -7.99 -5.48 5.66
C GLN A 19 -7.07 -6.69 5.48
N GLY A 20 -6.40 -7.11 6.55
CA GLY A 20 -5.51 -8.28 6.56
C GLY A 20 -4.25 -8.13 5.70
N SER A 21 -3.84 -9.23 5.07
CA SER A 21 -2.70 -9.29 4.15
C SER A 21 -2.89 -10.43 3.15
N ILE A 22 -2.44 -10.25 1.90
CA ILE A 22 -2.51 -11.30 0.85
C ILE A 22 -1.70 -12.57 1.16
N ILE A 23 -0.79 -12.51 2.14
CA ILE A 23 0.00 -13.66 2.61
C ILE A 23 -0.51 -14.24 3.94
N HIS A 24 -1.58 -13.70 4.52
CA HIS A 24 -2.14 -14.26 5.76
C HIS A 24 -2.94 -15.53 5.44
N PRO A 25 -2.62 -16.70 6.02
CA PRO A 25 -3.24 -17.98 5.67
C PRO A 25 -4.76 -17.99 5.83
N ALA A 26 -5.27 -17.45 6.94
CA ALA A 26 -6.72 -17.40 7.22
C ALA A 26 -7.46 -16.21 6.58
N PHE A 27 -6.78 -15.09 6.29
CA PHE A 27 -7.46 -13.82 5.94
C PHE A 27 -7.08 -13.25 4.57
N ALA A 28 -6.20 -13.90 3.81
CA ALA A 28 -5.82 -13.42 2.48
C ALA A 28 -7.01 -13.23 1.55
N ALA A 29 -8.03 -14.11 1.64
CA ALA A 29 -9.25 -13.99 0.85
C ALA A 29 -9.96 -12.63 1.03
N VAL A 30 -9.92 -12.05 2.24
CA VAL A 30 -10.49 -10.73 2.53
C VAL A 30 -9.72 -9.64 1.79
N THR A 31 -8.39 -9.67 1.86
CA THR A 31 -7.53 -8.70 1.18
C THR A 31 -7.69 -8.79 -0.34
N TYR A 32 -7.75 -10.00 -0.90
CA TYR A 32 -8.03 -10.19 -2.33
C TYR A 32 -9.39 -9.60 -2.71
N GLY A 33 -10.46 -9.94 -1.98
CA GLY A 33 -11.79 -9.39 -2.24
C GLY A 33 -11.83 -7.86 -2.21
N LEU A 34 -11.13 -7.24 -1.26
CA LEU A 34 -10.99 -5.79 -1.18
C LEU A 34 -10.24 -5.22 -2.40
N MET A 35 -9.11 -5.82 -2.78
CA MET A 35 -8.30 -5.37 -3.92
C MET A 35 -9.07 -5.46 -5.24
N PHE A 36 -9.72 -6.59 -5.53
CA PHE A 36 -10.52 -6.75 -6.75
C PHE A 36 -11.78 -5.86 -6.72
N GLY A 37 -12.42 -5.73 -5.56
CA GLY A 37 -13.63 -4.94 -5.41
C GLY A 37 -13.41 -3.42 -5.39
N SER A 38 -12.21 -2.95 -5.06
CA SER A 38 -11.87 -1.51 -5.07
C SER A 38 -11.09 -1.08 -6.30
N ALA A 39 -10.44 -2.01 -7.02
CA ALA A 39 -9.64 -1.77 -8.22
C ALA A 39 -8.73 -0.52 -8.09
N PRO A 40 -7.86 -0.48 -7.06
CA PRO A 40 -7.14 0.73 -6.69
C PRO A 40 -6.21 1.22 -7.81
N ASP A 41 -6.03 2.53 -7.90
CA ASP A 41 -5.03 3.12 -8.79
C ASP A 41 -3.62 3.06 -8.22
N LEU A 42 -3.50 3.09 -6.89
CA LEU A 42 -2.25 3.17 -6.14
C LEU A 42 -2.37 2.36 -4.86
N LEU A 43 -1.26 1.81 -4.39
CA LEU A 43 -1.16 1.10 -3.12
C LEU A 43 -0.19 1.82 -2.16
N VAL A 44 -0.48 1.77 -0.86
CA VAL A 44 0.44 2.14 0.22
C VAL A 44 0.68 0.90 1.07
N LEU A 45 1.94 0.48 1.19
CA LEU A 45 2.29 -0.72 1.95
C LEU A 45 2.44 -0.37 3.44
N CYS A 46 1.58 -0.90 4.29
CA CYS A 46 1.66 -0.73 5.74
C CYS A 46 2.49 -1.88 6.36
N HIS A 47 3.42 -1.56 7.27
CA HIS A 47 4.22 -2.58 7.94
C HIS A 47 4.57 -2.21 9.39
N ASP A 48 4.48 -3.20 10.29
CA ASP A 48 4.95 -3.10 11.67
C ASP A 48 6.40 -3.55 11.73
N VAL A 49 7.29 -2.67 12.19
CA VAL A 49 8.75 -2.83 12.12
C VAL A 49 9.31 -4.04 12.89
N GLU A 50 8.55 -4.58 13.85
CA GLU A 50 8.97 -5.79 14.58
C GLU A 50 8.37 -7.07 13.99
N ARG A 51 7.40 -6.95 13.07
CA ARG A 51 6.65 -8.10 12.58
C ARG A 51 7.41 -8.84 11.49
N LYS A 52 7.86 -10.06 11.81
CA LYS A 52 8.58 -10.95 10.87
C LYS A 52 7.72 -12.08 10.31
N LEU A 53 6.64 -12.42 11.01
CA LEU A 53 5.72 -13.50 10.68
C LEU A 53 4.30 -12.94 10.59
N ILE A 54 3.45 -13.59 9.79
CA ILE A 54 2.02 -13.30 9.71
C ILE A 54 1.23 -14.58 9.98
N GLY A 55 0.24 -14.49 10.87
CA GLY A 55 -0.49 -15.64 11.38
C GLY A 55 -0.85 -15.46 12.85
N ASP A 56 -1.38 -16.54 13.44
CA ASP A 56 -1.77 -16.68 14.84
C ASP A 56 -0.96 -17.75 15.57
N GLY A 57 0.20 -18.14 15.03
CA GLY A 57 1.15 -19.09 15.63
C GLY A 57 1.06 -20.51 15.06
N GLU A 58 -0.14 -21.02 14.73
CA GLU A 58 -0.28 -22.38 14.20
C GLU A 58 0.13 -22.47 12.71
N PHE A 59 -0.10 -21.38 11.97
CA PHE A 59 0.19 -21.28 10.53
C PHE A 59 1.02 -20.05 10.19
N ASP A 60 2.07 -19.76 10.96
CA ASP A 60 2.90 -18.59 10.72
C ASP A 60 3.62 -18.64 9.36
N VAL A 61 3.44 -17.59 8.57
CA VAL A 61 4.11 -17.39 7.29
C VAL A 61 5.17 -16.29 7.43
N PRO A 62 6.42 -16.50 6.99
CA PRO A 62 7.42 -15.44 6.96
C PRO A 62 6.98 -14.29 6.06
N ILE A 63 7.09 -13.07 6.57
CA ILE A 63 6.87 -11.87 5.76
C ILE A 63 8.10 -11.69 4.87
N PRO A 64 7.94 -11.66 3.53
CA PRO A 64 9.05 -11.35 2.63
C PRO A 64 9.63 -9.97 2.94
N ASP A 65 10.80 -9.68 2.39
CA ASP A 65 11.29 -8.32 2.43
C ASP A 65 10.27 -7.36 1.76
N LEU A 66 10.25 -6.10 2.22
CA LEU A 66 9.22 -5.15 1.77
C LEU A 66 9.20 -4.92 0.25
N PRO A 67 10.34 -4.90 -0.47
CA PRO A 67 10.32 -4.87 -1.94
C PRO A 67 9.63 -6.09 -2.55
N ALA A 68 9.88 -7.31 -2.06
CA ALA A 68 9.23 -8.52 -2.55
C ALA A 68 7.74 -8.53 -2.22
N LEU A 69 7.37 -8.11 -1.00
CA LEU A 69 5.97 -8.00 -0.60
C LEU A 69 5.22 -6.99 -1.48
N ALA A 70 5.79 -5.81 -1.72
CA ALA A 70 5.20 -4.82 -2.63
C ALA A 70 4.96 -5.41 -4.03
N ARG A 71 5.94 -6.13 -4.59
CA ARG A 71 5.79 -6.82 -5.88
C ARG A 71 4.67 -7.86 -5.86
N LEU A 72 4.50 -8.62 -4.79
CA LEU A 72 3.39 -9.58 -4.68
C LEU A 72 2.03 -8.88 -4.76
N TYR A 73 1.86 -7.75 -4.07
CA TYR A 73 0.64 -6.94 -4.18
C TYR A 73 0.42 -6.39 -5.60
N GLU A 74 1.46 -5.85 -6.23
CA GLU A 74 1.35 -5.30 -7.60
C GLU A 74 0.99 -6.39 -8.62
N THR A 75 1.63 -7.55 -8.54
CA THR A 75 1.39 -8.68 -9.45
C THR A 75 -0.01 -9.29 -9.31
N THR A 76 -0.61 -9.22 -8.12
CA THR A 76 -1.96 -9.74 -7.84
C THR A 76 -3.01 -9.11 -8.76
N LEU A 77 -2.94 -7.78 -8.98
CA LEU A 77 -3.91 -7.05 -9.82
C LEU A 77 -3.41 -6.76 -11.23
N ALA A 78 -2.11 -6.94 -11.51
CA ALA A 78 -1.48 -6.54 -12.77
C ALA A 78 -2.22 -7.00 -14.05
N PRO A 79 -2.81 -8.22 -14.13
CA PRO A 79 -3.57 -8.63 -15.31
C PRO A 79 -4.87 -7.87 -15.56
N ILE A 80 -5.42 -7.22 -14.51
CA ILE A 80 -6.71 -6.50 -14.55
C ILE A 80 -6.46 -5.00 -14.59
N LYS A 81 -5.69 -4.48 -13.63
CA LYS A 81 -5.35 -3.06 -13.50
C LYS A 81 -4.05 -2.93 -12.72
N ALA A 82 -3.06 -2.29 -13.34
CA ALA A 82 -1.81 -1.99 -12.64
C ALA A 82 -2.07 -1.04 -11.46
N ALA A 83 -1.68 -1.47 -10.26
CA ALA A 83 -1.80 -0.71 -9.02
C ALA A 83 -0.42 -0.66 -8.31
N PRO A 84 0.46 0.27 -8.70
CA PRO A 84 1.81 0.34 -8.13
C PRO A 84 1.79 0.73 -6.65
N CYS A 85 2.71 0.17 -5.88
CA CYS A 85 3.00 0.63 -4.54
C CYS A 85 3.83 1.93 -4.61
N VAL A 86 3.33 3.00 -4.00
CA VAL A 86 3.93 4.34 -4.14
C VAL A 86 4.49 4.91 -2.84
N ALA A 87 4.24 4.25 -1.74
CA ALA A 87 4.69 4.64 -0.41
C ALA A 87 4.68 3.45 0.54
N VAL A 88 5.52 3.53 1.58
CA VAL A 88 5.50 2.61 2.73
C VAL A 88 5.15 3.39 3.99
N ALA A 89 4.11 2.96 4.69
CA ALA A 89 3.73 3.49 5.99
C ALA A 89 4.20 2.52 7.08
N LEU A 90 5.13 2.96 7.92
CA LEU A 90 5.66 2.15 9.01
C LEU A 90 4.92 2.43 10.31
N ASN A 91 4.61 1.37 11.04
CA ASN A 91 4.26 1.46 12.45
C ASN A 91 5.53 1.29 13.27
N THR A 92 6.03 2.39 13.83
CA THR A 92 7.26 2.45 14.63
C THR A 92 6.96 2.61 16.12
N ARG A 93 5.75 2.29 16.59
CA ARG A 93 5.29 2.63 17.96
C ARG A 93 6.20 2.12 19.08
N VAL A 94 6.84 0.98 18.86
CA VAL A 94 7.72 0.30 19.83
C VAL A 94 9.14 0.88 19.87
N LEU A 95 9.51 1.68 18.87
CA LEU A 95 10.84 2.27 18.75
C LEU A 95 10.92 3.65 19.42
N SER A 96 12.13 4.05 19.82
CA SER A 96 12.41 5.46 20.09
C SER A 96 12.34 6.28 18.80
N SER A 97 12.17 7.60 18.89
CA SER A 97 12.11 8.46 17.70
C SER A 97 13.38 8.39 16.84
N ALA A 98 14.56 8.23 17.45
CA ALA A 98 15.82 8.07 16.71
C ALA A 98 15.88 6.72 15.96
N GLN A 99 15.46 5.63 16.60
CA GLN A 99 15.38 4.31 15.96
C GLN A 99 14.32 4.30 14.84
N ALA A 100 13.17 4.93 15.07
CA ALA A 100 12.12 5.07 14.07
C ALA A 100 12.64 5.79 12.82
N GLN A 101 13.32 6.93 12.99
CA GLN A 101 13.92 7.67 11.89
C GLN A 101 14.95 6.84 11.13
N ALA A 102 15.84 6.15 11.85
CA ALA A 102 16.85 5.28 11.24
C ALA A 102 16.21 4.15 10.42
N HIS A 103 15.16 3.51 10.96
CA HIS A 103 14.46 2.43 10.28
C HIS A 103 13.67 2.93 9.05
N ILE A 104 13.06 4.11 9.13
CA ILE A 104 12.43 4.79 7.98
C ILE A 104 13.45 5.01 6.85
N HIS A 105 14.65 5.49 7.17
CA HIS A 105 15.71 5.68 6.17
C HIS A 105 16.17 4.36 5.56
N GLN A 106 16.32 3.31 6.37
CA GLN A 106 16.68 1.97 5.89
C GLN A 106 15.64 1.43 4.92
N VAL A 107 14.35 1.44 5.30
CA VAL A 107 13.27 0.93 4.45
C VAL A 107 13.12 1.76 3.18
N GLN A 108 13.26 3.09 3.26
CA GLN A 108 13.25 3.94 2.07
C GLN A 108 14.39 3.59 1.11
N ALA A 109 15.60 3.34 1.63
CA ALA A 109 16.74 2.93 0.81
C ALA A 109 16.52 1.54 0.19
N GLN A 110 15.92 0.61 0.94
CA GLN A 110 15.66 -0.76 0.48
C GLN A 110 14.57 -0.84 -0.59
N THR A 111 13.50 -0.07 -0.43
CA THR A 111 12.33 -0.10 -1.31
C THR A 111 12.43 0.89 -2.47
N GLY A 112 13.22 1.96 -2.31
CA GLY A 112 13.21 3.10 -3.20
C GLY A 112 11.92 3.93 -3.12
N LEU A 113 11.03 3.63 -2.16
CA LEU A 113 9.74 4.29 -2.01
C LEU A 113 9.75 5.30 -0.85
N PRO A 114 9.05 6.44 -0.99
CA PRO A 114 8.79 7.34 0.12
C PRO A 114 8.25 6.57 1.33
N THR A 115 8.95 6.66 2.45
CA THR A 115 8.63 5.90 3.67
C THR A 115 8.52 6.84 4.85
N ASP A 116 7.52 6.65 5.72
CA ASP A 116 7.41 7.38 6.98
C ASP A 116 6.48 6.67 7.97
N ASP A 117 6.43 7.16 9.21
CA ASP A 117 5.40 6.82 10.18
C ASP A 117 4.37 7.96 10.25
N VAL A 118 3.21 7.74 9.61
CA VAL A 118 2.13 8.74 9.53
C VAL A 118 1.53 9.11 10.88
N VAL A 119 1.63 8.22 11.87
CA VAL A 119 1.08 8.44 13.22
C VAL A 119 2.07 9.24 14.06
N ARG A 120 3.37 8.93 13.97
CA ARG A 120 4.41 9.58 14.76
C ARG A 120 4.86 10.93 14.18
N PHE A 121 5.04 11.02 12.87
CA PHE A 121 5.65 12.18 12.20
C PHE A 121 4.68 12.94 11.28
N GLY A 122 3.46 12.44 11.14
CA GLY A 122 2.42 13.04 10.31
C GLY A 122 2.44 12.54 8.86
N GLY A 123 1.31 12.70 8.16
CA GLY A 123 1.10 12.13 6.83
C GLY A 123 1.71 12.91 5.65
N GLY A 124 2.34 14.06 5.90
CA GLY A 124 2.73 15.01 4.86
C GLY A 124 3.62 14.40 3.78
N LYS A 125 4.66 13.64 4.17
CA LYS A 125 5.60 13.03 3.22
C LYS A 125 4.92 12.03 2.28
N LEU A 126 4.11 11.12 2.81
CA LEU A 126 3.43 10.12 1.99
C LEU A 126 2.32 10.75 1.17
N TRP A 127 1.62 11.76 1.68
CA TRP A 127 0.63 12.50 0.91
C TRP A 127 1.24 13.11 -0.36
N HIS A 128 2.40 13.76 -0.27
CA HIS A 128 3.07 14.31 -1.45
C HIS A 128 3.41 13.22 -2.48
N ALA A 129 3.84 12.04 -2.02
CA ALA A 129 4.12 10.90 -2.90
C ALA A 129 2.86 10.39 -3.61
N ILE A 130 1.77 10.21 -2.86
CA ILE A 130 0.47 9.73 -3.38
C ILE A 130 -0.09 10.73 -4.39
N ASN A 131 -0.12 12.02 -4.04
CA ASN A 131 -0.62 13.08 -4.92
C ASN A 131 0.21 13.21 -6.20
N ALA A 132 1.55 13.12 -6.11
CA ALA A 132 2.41 13.13 -7.29
C ALA A 132 2.18 11.89 -8.18
N ALA A 133 1.88 10.74 -7.59
CA ALA A 133 1.62 9.51 -8.34
C ALA A 133 0.24 9.50 -9.03
N SER A 134 -0.80 10.06 -8.40
CA SER A 134 -2.15 10.10 -8.99
C SER A 134 -2.19 10.93 -10.28
N HIS A 135 -1.40 11.99 -10.37
CA HIS A 135 -1.27 12.76 -11.62
C HIS A 135 -0.61 11.96 -12.75
N ARG A 136 0.25 10.98 -12.45
CA ARG A 136 0.87 10.11 -13.47
C ARG A 136 -0.11 9.06 -13.98
N THR A 137 -0.92 8.46 -13.11
CA THR A 137 -1.96 7.51 -13.51
C THR A 137 -3.07 8.20 -14.31
N GLY A 138 -3.52 9.39 -13.88
CA GLY A 138 -4.52 10.19 -14.61
C GLY A 138 -4.08 10.55 -16.04
N LYS A 139 -2.82 10.97 -16.23
CA LYS A 139 -2.26 11.21 -17.59
C LYS A 139 -2.23 9.94 -18.44
N ARG A 140 -1.95 8.78 -17.85
CA ARG A 140 -1.90 7.50 -18.56
C ARG A 140 -3.29 7.07 -19.05
N LEU A 141 -4.32 7.26 -18.22
CA LEU A 141 -5.72 6.98 -18.59
C LEU A 141 -6.23 7.96 -19.67
N ALA A 142 -5.89 9.25 -19.56
CA ALA A 142 -6.26 10.26 -20.55
C ALA A 142 -5.59 10.01 -21.92
N GLY A 143 -4.34 9.53 -21.95
CA GLY A 143 -3.63 9.20 -23.20
C GLY A 143 -4.12 7.92 -23.89
N THR A 144 -4.76 7.00 -23.16
CA THR A 144 -5.40 5.80 -23.76
C THR A 144 -6.79 6.07 -24.31
N ALA A 145 -7.49 7.11 -23.84
CA ALA A 145 -8.85 7.45 -24.27
C ALA A 145 -8.92 8.13 -25.66
N THR A 146 -7.78 8.54 -26.23
CA THR A 146 -7.71 9.15 -27.58
C THR A 146 -7.54 8.15 -28.73
N HIS A 147 -7.59 6.84 -28.45
CA HIS A 147 -7.52 5.78 -29.45
C HIS A 147 -8.68 4.79 -29.31
N THR A 148 -9.91 5.29 -29.47
CA THR A 148 -11.14 4.53 -29.81
C THR A 148 -12.07 5.46 -30.55
#